data_AF-A0A3D3QZH5-F1
#
_entry.id   AF-A0A3D3QZH5-F1
#
_cell.length_a   1.000
_cell.length_b   1.000
_cell.length_c   1.000
_cell.angle_alpha   90.00
_cell.angle_beta   90.00
_cell.angle_gamma   90.00
#
_symmetry.space_group_name_H-M   'P 1'
#
loop_
_entity.id
_entity.type
_entity.pdbx_description
1 polymer ?
#
loop_
_entity_poly.entity_id
_entity_poly.type
_entity_poly.pdbx_seq_one_letter_code
_entity_poly.pdbx_strand_id
1 'polypeptide(L)'
;SDEFPPDHAHQSGQFLAFTKAVFEGRPTNFWEIKSKKGRVRFKNLVSKQVGPVFAELIVTQEHVDLTGESETPALLETWGIRVWNQPAKDPAYWMYDISSDLRCATESPLNLPEYHYGGMAIRGGRGWTKENCEFLNSNGKTRANGNHDRARWCDISGRTEPDTPWSGFTILTSPDNFRFPEPVRIHPSMPYMVFTPCPLGDWEIDPGKPHISHYRFLVH
;
A
#
# COMPACT_ATOMS: atom_id res chain seq x y z
N SER A 1 -12.67 9.36 -12.03
CA SER A 1 -12.29 8.14 -11.30
C SER A 1 -11.72 8.52 -9.94
N ASP A 2 -11.79 7.63 -8.94
CA ASP A 2 -11.10 7.81 -7.63
C ASP A 2 -9.59 7.61 -7.71
N GLU A 3 -9.10 7.33 -8.91
CA GLU A 3 -7.69 7.24 -9.28
C GLU A 3 -6.89 8.51 -8.94
N PHE A 4 -7.49 9.70 -9.04
CA PHE A 4 -6.83 10.97 -8.70
C PHE A 4 -7.71 11.81 -7.77
N PRO A 5 -7.60 11.64 -6.44
CA PRO A 5 -8.28 12.53 -5.49
C PRO A 5 -7.87 13.98 -5.70
N PRO A 6 -8.80 14.96 -5.70
CA PRO A 6 -8.49 16.35 -6.05
C PRO A 6 -7.54 17.03 -5.05
N ASP A 7 -7.56 16.61 -3.80
CA ASP A 7 -6.69 17.10 -2.73
C ASP A 7 -5.29 16.47 -2.77
N HIS A 8 -5.21 15.19 -3.13
CA HIS A 8 -3.95 14.42 -3.17
C HIS A 8 -3.97 13.43 -4.34
N ALA A 9 -3.71 13.94 -5.56
CA ALA A 9 -3.79 13.16 -6.79
C ALA A 9 -2.92 11.89 -6.80
N HIS A 10 -1.83 11.88 -6.04
CA HIS A 10 -1.00 10.70 -5.92
C HIS A 10 -1.67 9.58 -5.13
N GLN A 11 -2.66 9.82 -4.25
CA GLN A 11 -3.22 8.80 -3.36
C GLN A 11 -4.26 7.89 -4.04
N SER A 12 -3.81 7.11 -5.02
CA SER A 12 -4.66 6.33 -5.93
C SER A 12 -5.03 4.94 -5.38
N GLY A 13 -6.03 4.85 -4.49
CA GLY A 13 -6.56 3.57 -4.03
C GLY A 13 -5.55 2.74 -3.24
N GLN A 14 -4.83 1.80 -3.89
CA GLN A 14 -3.86 0.88 -3.28
C GLN A 14 -2.48 1.05 -3.89
N PHE A 15 -1.43 1.12 -3.05
CA PHE A 15 -0.09 1.47 -3.52
C PHE A 15 1.01 1.16 -2.48
N LEU A 16 2.28 1.11 -2.91
CA LEU A 16 3.44 1.20 -2.02
C LEU A 16 3.96 2.64 -1.92
N ALA A 17 3.94 3.19 -0.69
CA ALA A 17 4.17 4.61 -0.45
C ALA A 17 5.64 5.01 -0.17
N PHE A 18 6.60 4.67 -1.02
CA PHE A 18 8.01 5.05 -0.77
C PHE A 18 8.29 6.54 -1.05
N THR A 19 8.04 7.38 -0.04
CA THR A 19 8.17 8.84 -0.13
C THR A 19 9.53 9.39 0.27
N LYS A 20 10.25 8.70 1.15
CA LYS A 20 11.62 9.06 1.57
C LYS A 20 12.52 7.88 1.22
N ALA A 21 13.20 7.98 0.09
CA ALA A 21 14.13 6.97 -0.39
C ALA A 21 15.41 7.62 -0.90
N VAL A 22 16.50 6.86 -0.96
CA VAL A 22 17.77 7.27 -1.53
C VAL A 22 18.23 6.20 -2.51
N PHE A 23 18.35 6.59 -3.78
CA PHE A 23 18.83 5.74 -4.86
C PHE A 23 20.13 6.32 -5.41
N GLU A 24 21.20 5.54 -5.44
CA GLU A 24 22.53 6.00 -5.90
C GLU A 24 23.03 7.28 -5.21
N GLY A 25 22.77 7.39 -3.90
CA GLY A 25 23.11 8.57 -3.09
C GLY A 25 22.21 9.79 -3.31
N ARG A 26 21.23 9.73 -4.22
CA ARG A 26 20.30 10.83 -4.52
C ARG A 26 18.97 10.64 -3.78
N PRO A 27 18.49 11.64 -3.02
CA PRO A 27 17.16 11.58 -2.40
C PRO A 27 16.05 11.59 -3.45
N THR A 28 15.22 10.54 -3.45
CA THR A 28 14.10 10.35 -4.37
C THR A 28 12.77 10.17 -3.63
N ASN A 29 11.68 10.20 -4.39
CA ASN A 29 10.31 10.02 -3.91
C ASN A 29 9.48 9.42 -5.05
N PHE A 30 9.12 8.14 -4.94
CA PHE A 30 8.41 7.43 -6.02
C PHE A 30 6.92 7.70 -6.04
N TRP A 31 6.39 8.31 -4.98
CA TRP A 31 4.96 8.38 -4.75
C TRP A 31 4.38 9.78 -4.94
N GLU A 32 5.02 10.81 -4.37
CA GLU A 32 4.49 12.16 -4.47
C GLU A 32 4.80 12.77 -5.85
N ILE A 33 3.80 12.80 -6.72
CA ILE A 33 3.87 13.36 -8.08
C ILE A 33 4.41 14.80 -8.09
N LYS A 34 4.05 15.63 -7.10
CA LYS A 34 4.47 17.04 -7.02
C LYS A 34 5.98 17.21 -6.89
N SER A 35 6.66 16.24 -6.30
CA SER A 35 8.11 16.29 -6.10
C SER A 35 8.90 16.19 -7.41
N LYS A 36 8.30 15.56 -8.45
CA LYS A 36 8.95 15.22 -9.73
C LYS A 36 10.25 14.40 -9.58
N LYS A 37 10.45 13.72 -8.44
CA LYS A 37 11.67 12.95 -8.16
C LYS A 37 11.58 11.50 -8.61
N GLY A 38 10.38 10.95 -8.65
CA GLY A 38 10.14 9.58 -9.04
C GLY A 38 8.70 9.38 -9.48
N ARG A 39 8.43 8.18 -10.01
CA ARG A 39 7.07 7.73 -10.35
C ARG A 39 6.97 6.21 -10.25
N VAL A 40 5.76 5.72 -10.04
CA VAL A 40 5.41 4.32 -10.30
C VAL A 40 4.69 4.22 -11.64
N ARG A 41 5.06 3.25 -12.48
CA ARG A 41 4.36 2.98 -13.74
C ARG A 41 4.12 1.49 -13.94
N PHE A 42 2.98 1.16 -14.54
CA PHE A 42 2.70 -0.20 -14.99
C PHE A 42 3.73 -0.64 -16.03
N LYS A 43 4.27 -1.86 -15.86
CA LYS A 43 5.21 -2.47 -16.79
C LYS A 43 4.50 -3.46 -17.70
N ASN A 44 3.90 -4.50 -17.11
CA ASN A 44 3.21 -5.55 -17.85
C ASN A 44 2.30 -6.41 -16.96
N LEU A 45 1.35 -7.07 -17.60
CA LEU A 45 0.63 -8.22 -17.04
C LEU A 45 1.52 -9.45 -17.25
N VAL A 46 1.83 -10.17 -16.16
CA VAL A 46 2.64 -11.39 -16.19
C VAL A 46 1.73 -12.59 -16.44
N SER A 47 0.63 -12.70 -15.71
CA SER A 47 -0.32 -13.80 -15.87
C SER A 47 -1.73 -13.40 -15.43
N LYS A 48 -2.70 -14.16 -15.94
CA LYS A 48 -4.10 -14.10 -15.55
C LYS A 48 -4.64 -15.52 -15.44
N GLN A 49 -5.29 -15.82 -14.31
CA GLN A 49 -5.98 -17.08 -14.08
C GLN A 49 -7.40 -16.83 -13.60
N VAL A 50 -8.35 -17.66 -14.03
CA VAL A 50 -9.72 -17.66 -13.55
C VAL A 50 -10.12 -19.10 -13.22
N GLY A 51 -10.71 -19.30 -12.06
CA GLY A 51 -11.21 -20.60 -11.62
C GLY A 51 -12.43 -20.45 -10.70
N PRO A 52 -13.07 -21.58 -10.34
CA PRO A 52 -14.29 -21.58 -9.53
C PRO A 52 -14.04 -21.17 -8.07
N VAL A 53 -12.80 -21.26 -7.59
CA VAL A 53 -12.42 -20.92 -6.20
C VAL A 53 -11.79 -19.53 -6.11
N PHE A 54 -10.97 -19.16 -7.09
CA PHE A 54 -10.29 -17.87 -7.12
C PHE A 54 -10.03 -17.42 -8.55
N ALA A 55 -9.78 -16.13 -8.73
CA ALA A 55 -9.10 -15.58 -9.89
C ALA A 55 -7.83 -14.86 -9.43
N GLU A 56 -6.84 -14.77 -10.32
CA GLU A 56 -5.54 -14.17 -10.02
C GLU A 56 -5.04 -13.32 -11.18
N LEU A 57 -4.45 -12.19 -10.84
CA LEU A 57 -3.63 -11.38 -11.73
C LEU A 57 -2.23 -11.29 -11.14
N ILE A 58 -1.21 -11.54 -11.95
CA ILE A 58 0.17 -11.18 -11.62
C ILE A 58 0.57 -10.02 -12.50
N VAL A 59 0.93 -8.88 -11.90
CA VAL A 59 1.30 -7.65 -12.61
C VAL A 59 2.63 -7.14 -12.12
N THR A 60 3.42 -6.56 -13.01
CA THR A 60 4.70 -5.90 -12.66
C THR A 60 4.59 -4.40 -12.90
N GLN A 61 5.16 -3.63 -11.98
CA GLN A 61 5.28 -2.19 -12.00
C GLN A 61 6.75 -1.79 -11.80
N GLU A 62 7.10 -0.58 -12.21
CA GLU A 62 8.44 -0.01 -12.03
C GLU A 62 8.35 1.21 -11.12
N HIS A 63 9.22 1.26 -10.11
CA HIS A 63 9.51 2.48 -9.36
C HIS A 63 10.70 3.15 -10.06
N VAL A 64 10.43 4.25 -10.76
CA VAL A 64 11.38 4.94 -11.64
C VAL A 64 11.91 6.18 -10.95
N ASP A 65 13.24 6.26 -10.79
CA ASP A 65 13.95 7.44 -10.33
C ASP A 65 14.10 8.44 -11.47
N LEU A 66 13.82 9.71 -11.19
CA LEU A 66 13.89 10.82 -12.14
C LEU A 66 14.96 11.85 -11.72
N THR A 67 15.80 11.52 -10.73
CA THR A 67 16.77 12.46 -10.15
C THR A 67 18.16 12.38 -10.78
N GLY A 68 18.44 11.32 -11.55
CA GLY A 68 19.69 11.15 -12.30
C GLY A 68 19.68 11.84 -13.68
N GLU A 69 20.73 11.60 -14.47
CA GLU A 69 20.86 12.11 -15.84
C GLU A 69 19.81 11.53 -16.81
N SER A 70 19.29 10.34 -16.48
CA SER A 70 18.25 9.67 -17.24
C SER A 70 17.26 8.98 -16.29
N GLU A 71 16.02 8.80 -16.77
CA GLU A 71 15.03 8.05 -16.01
C GLU A 71 15.48 6.60 -15.82
N THR A 72 15.56 6.16 -14.56
CA THR A 72 16.11 4.85 -14.22
C THR A 72 15.12 4.06 -13.39
N PRO A 73 14.61 2.90 -13.85
CA PRO A 73 13.89 1.97 -12.98
C PRO A 73 14.80 1.57 -11.81
N ALA A 74 14.44 1.94 -10.59
CA ALA A 74 15.17 1.59 -9.37
C ALA A 74 14.68 0.27 -8.80
N LEU A 75 13.36 0.05 -8.81
CA LEU A 75 12.75 -1.21 -8.36
C LEU A 75 11.78 -1.78 -9.40
N LEU A 76 11.70 -3.11 -9.42
CA LEU A 76 10.59 -3.88 -9.98
C LEU A 76 9.70 -4.36 -8.85
N GLU A 77 8.41 -4.07 -8.96
CA GLU A 77 7.40 -4.52 -8.02
C GLU A 77 6.45 -5.46 -8.73
N THR A 78 6.38 -6.73 -8.30
CA THR A 78 5.42 -7.70 -8.84
C THR A 78 4.36 -8.01 -7.80
N TRP A 79 3.11 -7.72 -8.15
CA TRP A 79 1.95 -8.08 -7.34
C TRP A 79 1.30 -9.35 -7.85
N GLY A 80 1.15 -10.34 -6.96
CA GLY A 80 0.15 -11.39 -7.10
C GLY A 80 -1.13 -10.95 -6.39
N ILE A 81 -2.16 -10.63 -7.17
CA ILE A 81 -3.49 -10.22 -6.68
C ILE A 81 -4.44 -11.40 -6.85
N ARG A 82 -4.83 -12.03 -5.75
CA ARG A 82 -5.74 -13.18 -5.76
C ARG A 82 -7.07 -12.80 -5.15
N VAL A 83 -8.14 -12.86 -5.93
CA VAL A 83 -9.51 -12.64 -5.46
C VAL A 83 -10.19 -13.98 -5.22
N TRP A 84 -10.90 -14.10 -4.09
CA TRP A 84 -11.52 -15.35 -3.67
C TRP A 84 -13.02 -15.34 -3.93
N ASN A 85 -13.54 -16.44 -4.46
CA ASN A 85 -14.97 -16.61 -4.64
C ASN A 85 -15.66 -16.75 -3.29
N GLN A 86 -16.79 -16.06 -3.12
CA GLN A 86 -17.62 -16.15 -1.92
C GLN A 86 -18.82 -17.06 -2.21
N PRO A 87 -19.05 -18.14 -1.44
CA PRO A 87 -20.13 -19.08 -1.73
C PRO A 87 -21.54 -18.49 -1.55
N ALA A 88 -21.68 -17.48 -0.69
CA ALA A 88 -22.95 -16.82 -0.45
C ALA A 88 -23.31 -15.87 -1.61
N LYS A 89 -24.60 -15.81 -1.97
CA LYS A 89 -25.11 -14.89 -3.00
C LYS A 89 -24.86 -13.43 -2.65
N ASP A 90 -25.04 -13.08 -1.37
CA ASP A 90 -24.84 -11.75 -0.81
C ASP A 90 -23.87 -11.87 0.38
N PRO A 91 -22.54 -11.96 0.12
CA PRO A 91 -21.57 -12.15 1.19
C PRO A 91 -21.42 -10.88 2.03
N ALA A 92 -21.19 -11.05 3.33
CA ALA A 92 -20.93 -9.94 4.24
C ALA A 92 -19.63 -9.18 3.91
N TYR A 93 -18.72 -9.80 3.16
CA TYR A 93 -17.49 -9.18 2.66
C TYR A 93 -16.96 -9.89 1.43
N TRP A 94 -16.20 -9.18 0.61
CA TRP A 94 -15.34 -9.75 -0.43
C TRP A 94 -13.92 -9.91 0.09
N MET A 95 -13.16 -10.88 -0.42
CA MET A 95 -11.81 -11.15 0.05
C MET A 95 -10.82 -11.21 -1.10
N TYR A 96 -9.69 -10.54 -0.94
CA TYR A 96 -8.55 -10.70 -1.83
C TYR A 96 -7.22 -10.59 -1.07
N ASP A 97 -6.20 -11.22 -1.61
CA ASP A 97 -4.84 -11.17 -1.09
C ASP A 97 -3.94 -10.42 -2.09
N ILE A 98 -2.99 -9.65 -1.57
CA ILE A 98 -1.88 -9.08 -2.33
C ILE A 98 -0.58 -9.63 -1.76
N SER A 99 0.20 -10.29 -2.61
CA SER A 99 1.61 -10.57 -2.36
C SER A 99 2.44 -9.61 -3.21
N SER A 100 3.30 -8.81 -2.59
CA SER A 100 4.23 -7.93 -3.28
C SER A 100 5.65 -8.51 -3.19
N ASP A 101 6.27 -8.76 -4.35
CA ASP A 101 7.69 -9.08 -4.50
C ASP A 101 8.40 -7.85 -5.08
N LEU A 102 9.18 -7.18 -4.23
CA LEU A 102 9.88 -5.96 -4.56
C LEU A 102 11.38 -6.23 -4.68
N ARG A 103 11.98 -5.88 -5.82
CA ARG A 103 13.39 -6.16 -6.14
C ARG A 103 14.07 -4.94 -6.74
N CYS A 104 15.37 -4.78 -6.51
CA CYS A 104 16.15 -3.84 -7.30
C CYS A 104 16.09 -4.19 -8.78
N ALA A 105 15.90 -3.16 -9.62
CA ALA A 105 15.98 -3.27 -11.07
C ALA A 105 17.43 -3.05 -11.59
N THR A 106 18.34 -2.67 -10.69
CA THR A 106 19.76 -2.41 -10.94
C THR A 106 20.63 -3.07 -9.87
N GLU A 107 21.95 -2.94 -10.00
CA GLU A 107 22.93 -3.34 -8.98
C GLU A 107 23.07 -2.33 -7.82
N SER A 108 22.30 -1.25 -7.84
CA SER A 108 22.29 -0.24 -6.78
C SER A 108 21.17 -0.56 -5.78
N PRO A 109 21.44 -0.54 -4.45
CA PRO A 109 20.38 -0.71 -3.46
C PRO A 109 19.45 0.50 -3.44
N LEU A 110 18.21 0.27 -3.01
CA LEU A 110 17.34 1.36 -2.57
C LEU A 110 17.40 1.48 -1.05
N ASN A 111 17.92 2.61 -0.58
CA ASN A 111 17.97 2.92 0.84
C ASN A 111 16.66 3.60 1.26
N LEU A 112 16.12 3.18 2.39
CA LEU A 112 14.88 3.68 2.99
C LEU A 112 15.17 4.19 4.40
N PRO A 113 15.55 5.48 4.54
CA PRO A 113 15.79 6.08 5.83
C PRO A 113 14.54 6.09 6.70
N GLU A 114 14.73 6.16 8.02
CA GLU A 114 13.66 6.25 9.00
C GLU A 114 12.69 7.38 8.61
N TYR A 115 11.42 7.02 8.55
CA TYR A 115 10.34 7.91 8.18
C TYR A 115 9.02 7.45 8.76
N HIS A 116 8.06 8.36 8.84
CA HIS A 116 6.78 8.08 9.47
C HIS A 116 5.83 7.21 8.61
N TYR A 117 6.13 6.95 7.34
CA TYR A 117 5.42 5.97 6.52
C TYR A 117 6.25 5.48 5.31
N GLY A 118 5.74 4.45 4.65
CA GLY A 118 6.35 3.77 3.50
C GLY A 118 6.06 2.28 3.60
N GLY A 119 5.40 1.71 2.59
CA GLY A 119 4.82 0.36 2.62
C GLY A 119 3.42 0.31 2.02
N MET A 120 2.69 -0.79 2.25
CA MET A 120 1.37 -1.05 1.67
C MET A 120 0.32 -0.12 2.22
N ALA A 121 -0.29 0.65 1.33
CA ALA A 121 -1.26 1.67 1.65
C ALA A 121 -2.61 1.41 0.99
N ILE A 122 -3.65 1.87 1.66
CA ILE A 122 -4.99 2.05 1.11
C ILE A 122 -5.43 3.49 1.36
N ARG A 123 -6.12 4.08 0.39
CA ARG A 123 -6.92 5.28 0.58
C ARG A 123 -8.40 4.95 0.41
N GLY A 124 -9.20 5.44 1.34
CA GLY A 124 -10.65 5.40 1.31
C GLY A 124 -11.23 6.16 0.12
N GLY A 125 -12.48 5.81 -0.22
CA GLY A 125 -13.16 6.35 -1.40
C GLY A 125 -13.30 7.87 -1.40
N ARG A 126 -13.56 8.44 -2.57
CA ARG A 126 -13.87 9.86 -2.68
C ARG A 126 -15.09 10.21 -1.83
N GLY A 127 -15.02 11.35 -1.15
CA GLY A 127 -16.05 11.78 -0.21
C GLY A 127 -15.78 11.36 1.23
N TRP A 128 -14.83 10.45 1.46
CA TRP A 128 -14.34 10.20 2.81
C TRP A 128 -13.48 11.38 3.27
N THR A 129 -13.78 11.87 4.46
CA THR A 129 -13.15 12.98 5.18
C THR A 129 -12.82 12.51 6.59
N LYS A 130 -12.26 13.38 7.43
CA LYS A 130 -12.00 13.04 8.83
C LYS A 130 -13.28 12.72 9.61
N GLU A 131 -14.40 13.36 9.25
CA GLU A 131 -15.68 13.35 9.96
C GLU A 131 -16.55 12.12 9.63
N ASN A 132 -16.32 11.47 8.49
CA ASN A 132 -17.09 10.31 8.04
C ASN A 132 -16.20 9.10 7.69
N CYS A 133 -14.98 9.05 8.26
CA CYS A 133 -14.06 7.93 8.13
C CYS A 133 -13.47 7.55 9.48
N GLU A 134 -13.63 6.28 9.84
CA GLU A 134 -13.19 5.69 11.08
C GLU A 134 -12.09 4.67 10.85
N PHE A 135 -11.37 4.41 11.94
CA PHE A 135 -10.30 3.43 12.01
C PHE A 135 -10.45 2.63 13.28
N LEU A 136 -10.21 1.33 13.19
CA LEU A 136 -10.10 0.43 14.33
C LEU A 136 -8.99 -0.58 14.04
N ASN A 137 -8.07 -0.78 14.98
CA ASN A 137 -7.02 -1.77 14.81
C ASN A 137 -7.17 -2.96 15.77
N SER A 138 -6.35 -4.00 15.56
CA SER A 138 -6.40 -5.24 16.36
C SER A 138 -6.14 -5.09 17.85
N ASN A 139 -5.64 -3.93 18.29
CA ASN A 139 -5.36 -3.62 19.69
C ASN A 139 -6.45 -2.71 20.29
N GLY A 140 -7.56 -2.49 19.58
CA GLY A 140 -8.67 -1.63 20.00
C GLY A 140 -8.36 -0.14 19.92
N LYS A 141 -7.36 0.26 19.12
CA LYS A 141 -6.99 1.66 18.92
C LYS A 141 -7.71 2.25 17.71
N THR A 142 -7.98 3.54 17.78
CA THR A 142 -8.69 4.30 16.75
C THR A 142 -7.78 5.36 16.13
N ARG A 143 -8.31 6.22 15.25
CA ARG A 143 -7.56 7.37 14.70
C ARG A 143 -6.86 8.21 15.78
N ALA A 144 -7.48 8.35 16.96
CA ALA A 144 -6.95 9.19 18.04
C ALA A 144 -5.65 8.66 18.67
N ASN A 145 -5.43 7.34 18.65
CA ASN A 145 -4.36 6.71 19.44
C ASN A 145 -3.74 5.45 18.80
N GLY A 146 -4.07 5.13 17.54
CA GLY A 146 -3.59 3.96 16.83
C GLY A 146 -2.48 4.24 15.83
N ASN A 147 -2.08 5.51 15.63
CA ASN A 147 -0.99 5.82 14.73
C ASN A 147 0.34 5.22 15.22
N HIS A 148 1.00 4.48 14.34
CA HIS A 148 2.22 3.71 14.58
C HIS A 148 2.08 2.59 15.61
N ASP A 149 0.86 2.22 15.98
CA ASP A 149 0.63 1.04 16.79
C ASP A 149 0.97 -0.25 16.01
N ARG A 150 1.46 -1.25 16.74
CA ARG A 150 1.87 -2.55 16.19
C ARG A 150 0.65 -3.49 16.17
N ALA A 151 -0.17 -3.36 15.13
CA ALA A 151 -1.43 -4.10 15.01
C ALA A 151 -1.37 -5.16 13.91
N ARG A 152 -2.00 -6.32 14.13
CA ARG A 152 -2.06 -7.45 13.18
C ARG A 152 -3.07 -7.21 12.05
N TRP A 153 -4.03 -6.32 12.30
CA TRP A 153 -4.98 -5.85 11.31
C TRP A 153 -5.41 -4.42 11.63
N CYS A 154 -5.83 -3.69 10.60
CA CYS A 154 -6.47 -2.39 10.74
C CYS A 154 -7.64 -2.29 9.78
N ASP A 155 -8.77 -1.84 10.31
CA ASP A 155 -9.94 -1.45 9.57
C ASP A 155 -9.89 0.04 9.24
N ILE A 156 -10.26 0.39 8.02
CA ILE A 156 -10.62 1.73 7.60
C ILE A 156 -11.98 1.64 6.93
N SER A 157 -12.93 2.41 7.44
CA SER A 157 -14.30 2.45 6.91
C SER A 157 -14.80 3.88 6.85
N GLY A 158 -15.75 4.11 5.96
CA GLY A 158 -16.32 5.43 5.73
C GLY A 158 -17.55 5.38 4.85
N ARG A 159 -18.11 6.55 4.58
CA ARG A 159 -19.27 6.71 3.70
C ARG A 159 -19.12 7.95 2.84
N THR A 160 -19.72 7.93 1.66
CA THR A 160 -19.64 9.04 0.71
C THR A 160 -20.57 10.20 1.08
N GLU A 161 -21.72 9.89 1.68
CA GLU A 161 -22.78 10.83 2.04
C GLU A 161 -23.42 10.39 3.38
N PRO A 162 -24.15 11.26 4.09
CA PRO A 162 -24.76 10.91 5.37
C PRO A 162 -25.70 9.69 5.33
N ASP A 163 -26.42 9.51 4.22
CA ASP A 163 -27.46 8.48 4.09
C ASP A 163 -26.98 7.24 3.33
N THR A 164 -25.69 7.16 2.97
CA THR A 164 -25.12 5.95 2.37
C THR A 164 -24.59 4.98 3.43
N PRO A 165 -24.72 3.66 3.20
CA PRO A 165 -24.11 2.66 4.06
C PRO A 165 -22.59 2.90 4.20
N TRP A 166 -22.05 2.54 5.36
CA TRP A 166 -20.61 2.46 5.52
C TRP A 166 -20.07 1.34 4.64
N SER A 167 -18.91 1.57 4.07
CA SER A 167 -18.09 0.55 3.42
C SER A 167 -16.66 0.69 3.89
N GLY A 168 -15.87 -0.38 3.74
CA GLY A 168 -14.57 -0.45 4.38
C GLY A 168 -13.65 -1.51 3.84
N PHE A 169 -12.42 -1.41 4.33
CA PHE A 169 -11.39 -2.41 4.17
C PHE A 169 -10.88 -2.79 5.56
N THR A 170 -10.99 -4.06 5.93
CA THR A 170 -10.16 -4.63 6.99
C THR A 170 -8.93 -5.27 6.34
N ILE A 171 -7.75 -4.79 6.72
CA ILE A 171 -6.48 -5.23 6.13
C ILE A 171 -5.67 -5.96 7.19
N LEU A 172 -5.26 -7.18 6.88
CA LEU A 172 -4.46 -8.04 7.74
C LEU A 172 -3.04 -8.13 7.17
N THR A 173 -2.03 -8.01 8.03
CA THR A 173 -0.61 -8.23 7.69
C THR A 173 -0.16 -9.64 8.07
N SER A 174 0.79 -10.21 7.33
CA SER A 174 1.30 -11.58 7.56
C SER A 174 2.46 -11.60 8.56
N PRO A 175 2.56 -12.61 9.45
CA PRO A 175 3.72 -12.81 10.33
C PRO A 175 5.07 -12.95 9.63
N ASP A 176 5.05 -13.28 8.33
CA ASP A 176 6.26 -13.40 7.51
C ASP A 176 6.77 -12.06 6.98
N ASN A 177 5.99 -10.98 7.12
CA ASN A 177 6.41 -9.66 6.66
C ASN A 177 7.57 -9.11 7.50
N PHE A 178 8.47 -8.38 6.84
CA PHE A 178 9.57 -7.69 7.51
C PHE A 178 9.05 -6.74 8.61
N ARG A 179 9.59 -6.88 9.82
CA ARG A 179 9.20 -6.12 11.02
C ARG A 179 7.76 -6.33 11.51
N PHE A 180 7.16 -7.49 11.21
CA PHE A 180 5.82 -7.81 11.69
C PHE A 180 5.63 -7.73 13.23
N PRO A 181 4.45 -7.29 13.70
CA PRO A 181 3.49 -6.48 12.96
C PRO A 181 4.13 -5.14 12.66
N GLU A 182 4.12 -4.72 11.41
CA GLU A 182 4.63 -3.40 11.02
C GLU A 182 3.77 -2.32 11.70
N PRO A 183 4.35 -1.19 12.12
CA PRO A 183 3.57 -0.04 12.55
C PRO A 183 2.49 0.33 11.52
N VAL A 184 1.28 0.64 11.98
CA VAL A 184 0.23 1.14 11.09
C VAL A 184 0.22 2.67 11.13
N ARG A 185 0.56 3.32 10.01
CA ARG A 185 0.30 4.76 9.85
C ARG A 185 -1.20 4.95 9.71
N ILE A 186 -1.84 5.56 10.70
CA ILE A 186 -3.22 6.04 10.60
C ILE A 186 -3.18 7.55 10.46
N HIS A 187 -3.59 8.09 9.30
CA HIS A 187 -3.47 9.53 9.07
C HIS A 187 -4.38 10.33 10.03
N PRO A 188 -3.92 11.45 10.62
CA PRO A 188 -4.71 12.21 11.61
C PRO A 188 -5.93 12.91 11.01
N SER A 189 -5.95 13.17 9.70
CA SER A 189 -7.00 13.97 9.04
C SER A 189 -7.46 13.48 7.67
N MET A 190 -6.82 12.46 7.10
CA MET A 190 -7.11 11.97 5.75
C MET A 190 -7.57 10.52 5.83
N PRO A 191 -8.38 10.04 4.88
CA PRO A 191 -8.89 8.68 4.89
C PRO A 191 -7.86 7.72 4.28
N TYR A 192 -6.66 7.61 4.84
CA TYR A 192 -5.69 6.62 4.38
C TYR A 192 -4.92 6.00 5.55
N MET A 193 -4.46 4.77 5.33
CA MET A 193 -3.52 4.09 6.22
C MET A 193 -2.42 3.38 5.45
N VAL A 194 -1.33 3.05 6.15
CA VAL A 194 -0.17 2.33 5.59
C VAL A 194 0.33 1.33 6.62
N PHE A 195 0.51 0.06 6.25
CA PHE A 195 1.41 -0.84 6.98
C PHE A 195 2.84 -0.43 6.63
N THR A 196 3.59 0.06 7.62
CA THR A 196 4.85 0.74 7.38
C THR A 196 5.97 0.26 8.30
N PRO A 197 6.99 -0.44 7.77
CA PRO A 197 8.18 -0.78 8.54
C PRO A 197 9.07 0.44 8.84
N CYS A 198 8.98 1.52 8.07
CA CYS A 198 9.89 2.67 8.10
C CYS A 198 10.07 3.38 9.47
N PRO A 199 9.07 3.48 10.36
CA PRO A 199 9.25 4.12 11.67
C PRO A 199 10.18 3.37 12.62
N LEU A 200 10.58 2.13 12.30
CA LEU A 200 11.45 1.30 13.16
C LEU A 200 12.94 1.41 12.79
N GLY A 201 13.33 2.49 12.12
CA GLY A 201 14.70 2.78 11.72
C GLY A 201 14.99 2.54 10.24
N ASP A 202 16.19 2.95 9.82
CA ASP A 202 16.70 2.77 8.47
C ASP A 202 16.64 1.30 8.03
N TRP A 203 16.42 1.08 6.73
CA TRP A 203 16.49 -0.23 6.08
C TRP A 203 16.74 -0.05 4.58
N GLU A 204 16.97 -1.15 3.87
CA GLU A 204 17.26 -1.13 2.44
C GLU A 204 16.65 -2.33 1.72
N ILE A 205 16.55 -2.18 0.40
CA ILE A 205 16.28 -3.27 -0.53
C ILE A 205 17.57 -3.48 -1.32
N ASP A 206 18.15 -4.67 -1.16
CA ASP A 206 19.43 -5.04 -1.75
C ASP A 206 19.27 -5.71 -3.12
N PRO A 207 20.23 -5.51 -4.04
CA PRO A 207 20.33 -6.30 -5.26
C PRO A 207 20.36 -7.81 -4.96
N GLY A 208 19.59 -8.56 -5.74
CA GLY A 208 19.48 -10.02 -5.59
C GLY A 208 18.68 -10.51 -4.38
N LYS A 209 18.21 -9.64 -3.48
CA LYS A 209 17.38 -10.01 -2.33
C LYS A 209 15.94 -9.50 -2.51
N PRO A 210 14.96 -10.39 -2.74
CA PRO A 210 13.57 -9.96 -2.81
C PRO A 210 13.06 -9.49 -1.45
N HIS A 211 12.35 -8.38 -1.44
CA HIS A 211 11.57 -7.94 -0.30
C HIS A 211 10.11 -8.33 -0.52
N ILE A 212 9.67 -9.37 0.19
CA ILE A 212 8.34 -9.96 0.03
C ILE A 212 7.44 -9.49 1.16
N SER A 213 6.21 -9.09 0.82
CA SER A 213 5.17 -8.78 1.81
C SER A 213 3.81 -9.32 1.36
N HIS A 214 3.00 -9.72 2.33
CA HIS A 214 1.69 -10.33 2.12
C HIS A 214 0.63 -9.63 2.95
N TYR A 215 -0.50 -9.37 2.31
CA TYR A 215 -1.65 -8.72 2.93
C TYR A 215 -2.94 -9.37 2.48
N ARG A 216 -3.90 -9.47 3.40
CA ARG A 216 -5.28 -9.86 3.09
C ARG A 216 -6.20 -8.67 3.29
N PHE A 217 -7.10 -8.47 2.34
CA PHE A 217 -8.12 -7.44 2.37
C PHE A 217 -9.49 -8.08 2.45
N LEU A 218 -10.29 -7.62 3.41
CA LEU A 218 -11.72 -7.87 3.48
C LEU A 218 -12.43 -6.57 3.12
N VAL A 219 -13.23 -6.59 2.06
CA VAL A 219 -14.03 -5.45 1.60
C VAL A 219 -15.45 -5.62 2.10
N HIS A 220 -15.92 -4.72 2.95
CA HIS A 220 -17.25 -4.76 3.57
C HIS A 220 -18.05 -3.50 3.29
#